data_AF-A0A3R9EZI9-F1
#
_entry.id   AF-A0A3R9EZI9-F1
#
_cell.length_a   1.000
_cell.length_b   1.000
_cell.length_c   1.000
_cell.angle_alpha   90.00
_cell.angle_beta   90.00
_cell.angle_gamma   90.00
#
_symmetry.space_group_name_H-M   'P 1'
#
loop_
_entity.id
_entity.type
_entity.pdbx_description
1 polymer ?
#
loop_
_entity_poly.entity_id
_entity_poly.type
_entity_poly.pdbx_seq_one_letter_code
_entity_poly.pdbx_strand_id
1 'polypeptide(L)'
;MSRGSVRRNSFSASQSLMPYLESFEPRSRTLAPDLRRFLRAGTPGSWEEGEEMLTTPHHARLTGEELPVDLMNTVWSGPGGVTDVLATSESTMDWIREIAPRLPQQHPSFTHWLASATPLSARMAAYDLRRLRDAVRGLAGELTGDRRQGLPPVPDRATALNVLNSAVAGAPHWPALVWRPRSEPELGVQGDVPGGVAAVGQIARQAVELFGGRDRRRLRACPAPGCSNYFLDVGRRGRRTWCSPSCGARVRTARRRQPG
;
A
#
# COMPACT_ATOMS: atom_id res chain seq x y z
N MET A 1 55.58 21.67 17.18
CA MET A 1 55.52 20.21 17.45
C MET A 1 54.58 19.97 18.62
N SER A 2 53.38 19.44 18.37
CA SER A 2 52.61 18.74 19.41
C SER A 2 51.60 17.83 18.72
N ARG A 3 51.76 16.53 18.94
CA ARG A 3 50.99 15.44 18.32
C ARG A 3 49.75 15.18 19.19
N GLY A 4 48.56 15.46 18.65
CA GLY A 4 47.28 15.14 19.28
C GLY A 4 46.83 13.72 18.91
N SER A 5 46.79 12.83 19.91
CA SER A 5 46.52 11.40 19.76
C SER A 5 45.06 11.12 19.38
N VAL A 6 44.86 10.34 18.31
CA VAL A 6 43.55 9.76 17.94
C VAL A 6 43.30 8.55 18.83
N ARG A 7 42.36 8.65 19.78
CA ARG A 7 41.89 7.51 20.57
C ARG A 7 40.97 6.63 19.70
N ARG A 8 41.42 5.41 19.42
CA ARG A 8 40.61 4.33 18.84
C ARG A 8 39.78 3.70 19.96
N ASN A 9 38.46 3.80 19.90
CA ASN A 9 37.59 2.99 20.74
C ASN A 9 37.34 1.64 20.06
N SER A 10 38.11 0.65 20.50
CA SER A 10 37.87 -0.78 20.30
C SER A 10 36.82 -1.25 21.30
N PHE A 11 35.61 -1.57 20.85
CA PHE A 11 34.65 -2.33 21.65
C PHE A 11 34.78 -3.81 21.27
N SER A 12 35.41 -4.55 22.19
CA SER A 12 35.56 -6.00 22.20
C SER A 12 34.26 -6.64 22.64
N ALA A 13 33.79 -7.61 21.86
CA ALA A 13 32.71 -8.52 22.23
C ALA A 13 33.24 -9.61 23.17
N SER A 14 32.54 -9.88 24.29
CA SER A 14 32.43 -11.21 24.91
C SER A 14 31.69 -11.15 26.26
N GLN A 15 30.66 -12.01 26.39
CA GLN A 15 30.06 -12.66 27.58
C GLN A 15 28.53 -12.64 27.43
N SER A 16 27.94 -13.66 26.79
CA SER A 16 27.44 -14.90 27.41
C SER A 16 26.45 -14.64 28.55
N LEU A 17 25.15 -14.78 28.27
CA LEU A 17 24.11 -15.20 29.23
C LEU A 17 22.84 -15.64 28.45
N MET A 18 22.77 -16.92 28.11
CA MET A 18 21.55 -17.71 27.95
C MET A 18 21.88 -19.08 28.57
N PRO A 19 21.01 -19.65 29.42
CA PRO A 19 20.09 -20.62 28.84
C PRO A 19 18.72 -20.66 29.54
N TYR A 20 17.65 -20.48 28.77
CA TYR A 20 16.36 -21.11 29.05
C TYR A 20 15.73 -21.46 27.70
N LEU A 21 14.94 -22.54 27.68
CA LEU A 21 14.29 -23.21 26.54
C LEU A 21 14.98 -24.50 26.07
N GLU A 22 15.09 -25.46 26.98
CA GLU A 22 14.92 -26.87 26.62
C GLU A 22 13.43 -27.24 26.70
N SER A 23 13.04 -28.22 25.87
CA SER A 23 11.75 -28.94 25.81
C SER A 23 10.60 -28.33 25.00
N PHE A 24 10.68 -28.44 23.66
CA PHE A 24 9.50 -28.79 22.84
C PHE A 24 9.98 -29.53 21.58
N GLU A 25 9.96 -30.86 21.63
CA GLU A 25 10.11 -31.71 20.44
C GLU A 25 8.73 -32.01 19.79
N PRO A 26 8.70 -32.28 18.47
CA PRO A 26 7.50 -32.18 17.65
C PRO A 26 6.74 -33.51 17.54
N ARG A 27 5.41 -33.47 17.57
CA ARG A 27 4.59 -34.59 17.08
C ARG A 27 4.08 -34.28 15.66
N SER A 28 4.64 -35.03 14.72
CA SER A 28 4.20 -35.23 13.34
C SER A 28 2.82 -35.91 13.23
N ARG A 29 2.07 -35.59 12.16
CA ARG A 29 1.01 -36.35 11.42
C ARG A 29 -0.12 -35.36 11.02
N THR A 30 -0.61 -35.19 9.79
CA THR A 30 -0.51 -35.90 8.50
C THR A 30 -1.02 -34.94 7.41
N LEU A 31 -0.50 -35.05 6.17
CA LEU A 31 -1.00 -34.36 4.96
C LEU A 31 -2.37 -34.90 4.50
N ALA A 32 -3.07 -34.06 3.74
CA ALA A 32 -4.46 -34.15 3.24
C ALA A 32 -4.78 -35.33 2.30
N PRO A 33 -6.08 -35.64 2.05
CA PRO A 33 -6.52 -36.37 0.87
C PRO A 33 -7.29 -35.51 -0.15
N ASP A 34 -6.83 -35.58 -1.40
CA ASP A 34 -7.54 -35.64 -2.68
C ASP A 34 -8.76 -34.73 -2.97
N LEU A 35 -8.50 -33.56 -3.56
CA LEU A 35 -9.43 -32.81 -4.41
C LEU A 35 -9.31 -33.25 -5.88
N ARG A 36 -9.63 -34.52 -6.17
CA ARG A 36 -9.81 -35.02 -7.54
C ARG A 36 -11.12 -35.79 -7.67
N ARG A 37 -12.26 -35.09 -7.64
CA ARG A 37 -13.51 -35.63 -8.20
C ARG A 37 -14.65 -34.64 -8.46
N PHE A 38 -14.45 -33.48 -9.09
CA PHE A 38 -15.60 -32.78 -9.69
C PHE A 38 -15.21 -32.05 -10.98
N LEU A 39 -14.94 -32.84 -12.01
CA LEU A 39 -15.01 -32.40 -13.41
C LEU A 39 -15.67 -33.50 -14.23
N ARG A 40 -16.99 -33.40 -14.43
CA ARG A 40 -17.67 -33.87 -15.65
C ARG A 40 -18.89 -32.99 -15.94
N ALA A 41 -18.81 -32.37 -17.13
CA ALA A 41 -19.85 -32.10 -18.12
C ALA A 41 -21.29 -31.82 -17.66
N GLY A 42 -21.80 -30.66 -18.07
CA GLY A 42 -23.12 -30.16 -17.72
C GLY A 42 -24.25 -30.53 -18.66
N THR A 43 -25.40 -29.94 -18.35
CA THR A 43 -26.55 -29.72 -19.22
C THR A 43 -27.19 -28.37 -18.84
N PRO A 44 -27.75 -27.62 -19.81
CA PRO A 44 -28.17 -26.23 -19.60
C PRO A 44 -29.65 -26.11 -19.21
N GLY A 45 -29.97 -25.17 -18.33
CA GLY A 45 -31.30 -24.57 -18.21
C GLY A 45 -31.93 -24.64 -16.82
N SER A 46 -31.87 -23.53 -16.10
CA SER A 46 -32.94 -22.94 -15.27
C SER A 46 -32.29 -21.93 -14.32
N TRP A 47 -32.33 -20.65 -14.69
CA TRP A 47 -31.93 -19.56 -13.81
C TRP A 47 -33.10 -19.25 -12.90
N GLU A 48 -33.06 -19.67 -11.64
CA GLU A 48 -33.89 -19.08 -10.58
C GLU A 48 -33.23 -19.30 -9.21
N GLU A 49 -32.74 -18.18 -8.68
CA GLU A 49 -32.80 -17.73 -7.29
C GLU A 49 -32.02 -18.47 -6.20
N GLY A 50 -31.12 -17.72 -5.55
CA GLY A 50 -30.94 -17.84 -4.11
C GLY A 50 -29.57 -18.27 -3.59
N GLU A 51 -28.48 -18.11 -4.34
CA GLU A 51 -27.17 -18.06 -3.70
C GLU A 51 -26.97 -16.66 -3.13
N GLU A 52 -27.16 -16.59 -1.82
CA GLU A 52 -26.70 -15.54 -0.92
C GLU A 52 -25.18 -15.42 -1.07
N MET A 53 -24.79 -14.75 -2.15
CA MET A 53 -23.43 -14.38 -2.47
C MET A 53 -22.98 -13.49 -1.32
N LEU A 54 -22.16 -14.04 -0.42
CA LEU A 54 -21.40 -13.31 0.59
C LEU A 54 -20.88 -12.04 -0.09
N THR A 55 -21.57 -10.93 0.15
CA THR A 55 -21.24 -9.64 -0.44
C THR A 55 -19.98 -9.22 0.27
N THR A 56 -18.84 -9.55 -0.33
CA THR A 56 -17.57 -8.98 0.07
C THR A 56 -17.78 -7.48 -0.02
N PRO A 57 -17.70 -6.71 1.07
CA PRO A 57 -17.85 -5.28 0.94
C PRO A 57 -16.66 -4.82 0.10
N HIS A 58 -16.91 -4.48 -1.16
CA HIS A 58 -15.93 -3.94 -2.11
C HIS A 58 -15.55 -2.51 -1.68
N HIS A 59 -14.92 -2.37 -0.50
CA HIS A 59 -14.52 -1.10 0.06
C HIS A 59 -13.08 -0.74 -0.31
N ALA A 60 -12.24 -1.71 -0.61
CA ALA A 60 -10.89 -1.44 -1.08
C ALA A 60 -10.89 -1.16 -2.59
N ARG A 61 -10.57 0.08 -2.95
CA ARG A 61 -10.43 0.50 -4.35
C ARG A 61 -8.97 0.49 -4.74
N LEU A 62 -8.52 -0.59 -5.36
CA LEU A 62 -7.25 -0.60 -6.08
C LEU A 62 -7.49 -0.24 -7.55
N THR A 63 -6.71 0.72 -8.05
CA THR A 63 -6.72 1.10 -9.47
C THR A 63 -5.72 0.30 -10.30
N GLY A 64 -4.90 -0.53 -9.65
CA GLY A 64 -3.82 -1.31 -10.28
C GLY A 64 -2.60 -0.47 -10.62
N GLU A 65 -2.53 0.77 -10.12
CA GLU A 65 -1.38 1.67 -10.24
C GLU A 65 -0.36 1.35 -9.14
N GLU A 66 0.83 1.96 -9.15
CA GLU A 66 1.77 1.89 -8.03
C GLU A 66 1.11 2.29 -6.68
N LEU A 67 1.54 1.70 -5.56
CA LEU A 67 0.85 1.87 -4.26
C LEU A 67 0.65 3.32 -3.82
N PRO A 68 1.60 4.26 -4.03
CA PRO A 68 1.36 5.67 -3.74
C PRO A 68 0.17 6.25 -4.51
N VAL A 69 -0.06 5.80 -5.75
CA VAL A 69 -1.15 6.26 -6.60
C VAL A 69 -2.48 5.63 -6.19
N ASP A 70 -2.46 4.34 -5.85
CA ASP A 70 -3.63 3.69 -5.25
C ASP A 70 -4.02 4.35 -3.93
N LEU A 71 -3.05 4.68 -3.07
CA LEU A 71 -3.26 5.43 -1.83
C LEU A 71 -3.91 6.79 -2.11
N MET A 72 -3.38 7.56 -3.08
CA MET A 72 -4.01 8.83 -3.49
C MET A 72 -5.48 8.63 -3.92
N ASN A 73 -5.78 7.50 -4.57
CA ASN A 73 -7.09 7.20 -5.15
C ASN A 73 -8.09 6.55 -4.16
N THR A 74 -7.71 6.37 -2.88
CA THR A 74 -8.63 5.93 -1.81
C THR A 74 -9.67 6.99 -1.45
N VAL A 75 -9.49 8.24 -1.91
CA VAL A 75 -10.45 9.32 -1.76
C VAL A 75 -10.82 9.90 -3.12
N TRP A 76 -12.11 10.07 -3.38
CA TRP A 76 -12.59 10.68 -4.61
C TRP A 76 -13.95 11.37 -4.43
N SER A 77 -14.20 12.37 -5.27
CA SER A 77 -15.52 12.96 -5.43
C SER A 77 -16.35 12.18 -6.45
N GLY A 78 -17.63 11.97 -6.16
CA GLY A 78 -18.62 11.37 -7.05
C GLY A 78 -20.01 12.01 -6.89
N PRO A 79 -21.04 11.49 -7.58
CA PRO A 79 -22.39 12.04 -7.52
C PRO A 79 -22.99 12.11 -6.10
N GLY A 80 -22.59 11.19 -5.22
CA GLY A 80 -23.01 11.14 -3.81
C GLY A 80 -22.10 11.91 -2.84
N GLY A 81 -21.19 12.76 -3.34
CA GLY A 81 -20.21 13.47 -2.53
C GLY A 81 -18.85 12.79 -2.50
N VAL A 82 -18.09 13.00 -1.42
CA VAL A 82 -16.75 12.44 -1.25
C VAL A 82 -16.85 11.04 -0.64
N THR A 83 -16.18 10.07 -1.28
CA THR A 83 -15.96 8.75 -0.72
C THR A 83 -14.53 8.65 -0.22
N ASP A 84 -14.35 8.08 0.99
CA ASP A 84 -13.05 7.83 1.61
C ASP A 84 -12.97 6.37 2.10
N VAL A 85 -12.16 5.56 1.43
CA VAL A 85 -11.92 4.14 1.76
C VAL A 85 -11.21 3.97 3.10
N LEU A 86 -10.47 4.98 3.55
CA LEU A 86 -9.73 4.94 4.79
C LEU A 86 -10.51 5.62 5.93
N ALA A 87 -11.83 5.86 5.77
CA ALA A 87 -12.64 6.56 6.76
C ALA A 87 -12.68 5.84 8.12
N THR A 88 -12.78 4.50 8.12
CA THR A 88 -12.82 3.70 9.33
C THR A 88 -11.58 2.82 9.47
N SER A 89 -11.29 2.36 10.69
CA SER A 89 -10.19 1.40 10.91
C SER A 89 -10.47 0.07 10.23
N GLU A 90 -11.73 -0.36 10.16
CA GLU A 90 -12.13 -1.61 9.50
C GLU A 90 -11.85 -1.57 8.00
N SER A 91 -12.38 -0.54 7.30
CA SER A 91 -12.17 -0.39 5.86
C SER A 91 -10.69 -0.13 5.50
N THR A 92 -9.95 0.52 6.41
CA THR A 92 -8.49 0.64 6.29
C THR A 92 -7.82 -0.73 6.34
N MET A 93 -8.18 -1.59 7.29
CA MET A 93 -7.58 -2.92 7.39
C MET A 93 -7.92 -3.77 6.17
N ASP A 94 -9.13 -3.66 5.62
CA ASP A 94 -9.49 -4.33 4.36
C ASP A 94 -8.61 -3.86 3.20
N TRP A 95 -8.40 -2.55 3.07
CA TRP A 95 -7.50 -1.99 2.07
C TRP A 95 -6.06 -2.46 2.25
N ILE A 96 -5.54 -2.50 3.49
CA ILE A 96 -4.20 -3.02 3.80
C ILE A 96 -4.08 -4.49 3.43
N ARG A 97 -5.10 -5.33 3.72
CA ARG A 97 -5.10 -6.74 3.34
C ARG A 97 -5.05 -6.91 1.82
N GLU A 98 -5.74 -6.05 1.07
CA GLU A 98 -5.73 -6.11 -0.40
C GLU A 98 -4.38 -5.69 -1.00
N ILE A 99 -3.69 -4.70 -0.41
CA ILE A 99 -2.35 -4.30 -0.89
C ILE A 99 -1.21 -5.16 -0.34
N ALA A 100 -1.45 -5.97 0.70
CA ALA A 100 -0.40 -6.75 1.36
C ALA A 100 0.46 -7.57 0.37
N PRO A 101 -0.11 -8.29 -0.63
CA PRO A 101 0.70 -9.04 -1.60
C PRO A 101 1.65 -8.19 -2.46
N ARG A 102 1.43 -6.87 -2.50
CA ARG A 102 2.21 -5.90 -3.29
C ARG A 102 3.22 -5.12 -2.45
N LEU A 103 3.16 -5.26 -1.12
CA LEU A 103 4.13 -4.66 -0.22
C LEU A 103 5.44 -5.46 -0.29
N PRO A 104 6.56 -4.85 -0.72
CA PRO A 104 7.80 -5.56 -0.90
C PRO A 104 8.34 -6.04 0.45
N GLN A 105 8.83 -7.28 0.47
CA GLN A 105 9.58 -7.82 1.61
C GLN A 105 8.80 -7.62 2.93
N GLN A 106 7.68 -8.34 3.07
CA GLN A 106 6.81 -8.20 4.24
C GLN A 106 7.61 -8.49 5.51
N HIS A 107 7.76 -7.47 6.35
CA HIS A 107 8.36 -7.63 7.67
C HIS A 107 7.55 -8.65 8.48
N PRO A 108 8.16 -9.59 9.23
CA PRO A 108 7.40 -10.55 10.04
C PRO A 108 6.38 -9.88 10.98
N SER A 109 6.72 -8.70 11.54
CA SER A 109 5.79 -7.91 12.36
C SER A 109 4.59 -7.37 11.57
N PHE A 110 4.70 -7.15 10.26
CA PHE A 110 3.57 -6.77 9.42
C PHE A 110 2.60 -7.95 9.24
N THR A 111 3.10 -9.14 8.89
CA THR A 111 2.26 -10.33 8.75
C THR A 111 1.57 -10.68 10.06
N HIS A 112 2.30 -10.64 11.19
CA HIS A 112 1.71 -10.84 12.51
C HIS A 112 0.64 -9.80 12.81
N TRP A 113 0.96 -8.51 12.64
CA TRP A 113 0.01 -7.43 12.87
C TRP A 113 -1.24 -7.53 12.00
N LEU A 114 -1.13 -7.93 10.74
CA LEU A 114 -2.29 -8.07 9.85
C LEU A 114 -3.28 -9.14 10.35
N ALA A 115 -2.77 -10.18 11.03
CA ALA A 115 -3.56 -11.25 11.62
C ALA A 115 -4.08 -10.92 13.03
N SER A 116 -3.38 -10.07 13.79
CA SER A 116 -3.66 -9.82 15.22
C SER A 116 -3.89 -8.34 15.58
N ALA A 117 -4.15 -7.48 14.60
CA ALA A 117 -4.29 -6.04 14.81
C ALA A 117 -5.33 -5.72 15.90
N THR A 118 -4.90 -5.00 16.94
CA THR A 118 -5.82 -4.46 17.94
C THR A 118 -6.59 -3.26 17.37
N PRO A 119 -7.78 -2.92 17.91
CA PRO A 119 -8.53 -1.75 17.47
C PRO A 119 -7.72 -0.45 17.51
N LEU A 120 -6.85 -0.28 18.53
CA LEU A 120 -5.98 0.87 18.63
C LEU A 120 -4.95 0.91 17.49
N SER A 121 -4.27 -0.20 17.22
CA SER A 121 -3.26 -0.28 16.16
C SER A 121 -3.85 -0.07 14.77
N ALA A 122 -5.06 -0.58 14.51
CA ALA A 122 -5.79 -0.35 13.26
C ALA A 122 -6.19 1.13 13.09
N ARG A 123 -6.64 1.77 14.18
CA ARG A 123 -6.97 3.21 14.16
C ARG A 123 -5.75 4.10 13.94
N MET A 124 -4.59 3.74 14.50
CA MET A 124 -3.32 4.43 14.23
C MET A 124 -2.91 4.28 12.77
N ALA A 125 -2.94 3.07 12.22
CA ALA A 125 -2.64 2.85 10.80
C ALA A 125 -3.57 3.65 9.87
N ALA A 126 -4.87 3.71 10.19
CA ALA A 126 -5.83 4.53 9.43
C ALA A 126 -5.50 6.03 9.49
N TYR A 127 -5.11 6.53 10.67
CA TYR A 127 -4.67 7.91 10.82
C TYR A 127 -3.41 8.20 9.99
N ASP A 128 -2.38 7.36 10.10
CA ASP A 128 -1.12 7.55 9.41
C ASP A 128 -1.26 7.44 7.89
N LEU A 129 -2.07 6.49 7.39
CA LEU A 129 -2.35 6.36 5.96
C LEU A 129 -3.14 7.56 5.40
N ARG A 130 -4.12 8.09 6.14
CA ARG A 130 -4.83 9.31 5.69
C ARG A 130 -3.89 10.51 5.64
N ARG A 131 -3.01 10.68 6.64
CA ARG A 131 -2.01 11.76 6.63
C ARG A 131 -1.03 11.61 5.47
N LEU A 132 -0.53 10.40 5.24
CA LEU A 132 0.35 10.11 4.12
C LEU A 132 -0.36 10.38 2.80
N ARG A 133 -1.60 9.90 2.63
CA ARG A 133 -2.44 10.14 1.45
C ARG A 133 -2.56 11.63 1.16
N ASP A 134 -2.98 12.41 2.14
CA ASP A 134 -3.25 13.83 1.93
C ASP A 134 -1.95 14.58 1.57
N ALA A 135 -0.83 14.21 2.18
CA ALA A 135 0.50 14.70 1.81
C ALA A 135 0.88 14.33 0.37
N VAL A 136 0.77 13.06 -0.04
CA VAL A 136 1.13 12.64 -1.40
C VAL A 136 0.16 13.20 -2.45
N ARG A 137 -1.12 13.40 -2.12
CA ARG A 137 -2.08 14.10 -2.98
C ARG A 137 -1.71 15.57 -3.16
N GLY A 138 -1.27 16.25 -2.10
CA GLY A 138 -0.78 17.64 -2.18
C GLY A 138 0.45 17.76 -3.09
N LEU A 139 1.43 16.86 -2.93
CA LEU A 139 2.62 16.82 -3.79
C LEU A 139 2.29 16.50 -5.25
N ALA A 140 1.37 15.55 -5.49
CA ALA A 140 0.89 15.23 -6.84
C ALA A 140 0.15 16.41 -7.47
N GLY A 141 -0.63 17.17 -6.68
CA GLY A 141 -1.31 18.37 -7.13
C GLY A 141 -0.33 19.44 -7.61
N GLU A 142 0.68 19.75 -6.80
CA GLU A 142 1.77 20.67 -7.17
C GLU A 142 2.51 20.18 -8.43
N LEU A 143 2.87 18.90 -8.50
CA LEU A 143 3.62 18.34 -9.63
C LEU A 143 2.83 18.34 -10.96
N THR A 144 1.52 18.14 -10.90
CA THR A 144 0.65 18.02 -12.08
C THR A 144 -0.10 19.32 -12.41
N GLY A 145 -0.01 20.35 -11.56
CA GLY A 145 -0.80 21.58 -11.69
C GLY A 145 -2.29 21.37 -11.39
N ASP A 146 -2.67 20.32 -10.67
CA ASP A 146 -4.06 20.03 -10.34
C ASP A 146 -4.60 21.01 -9.29
N ARG A 147 -5.62 21.78 -9.66
CA ARG A 147 -6.29 22.79 -8.80
C ARG A 147 -7.76 22.45 -8.53
N ARG A 148 -8.17 21.21 -8.81
CA ARG A 148 -9.57 20.78 -8.62
C ARG A 148 -9.97 20.83 -7.15
N GLN A 149 -11.20 21.26 -6.92
CA GLN A 149 -11.83 21.39 -5.60
C GLN A 149 -12.81 20.24 -5.34
N GLY A 150 -13.37 20.17 -4.12
CA GLY A 150 -14.39 19.18 -3.76
C GLY A 150 -13.83 17.89 -3.15
N LEU A 151 -12.60 17.95 -2.66
CA LEU A 151 -11.95 16.91 -1.85
C LEU A 151 -11.48 17.49 -0.51
N PRO A 152 -11.17 16.64 0.48
CA PRO A 152 -10.55 17.08 1.71
C PRO A 152 -9.29 17.93 1.44
N PRO A 153 -9.04 18.96 2.26
CA PRO A 153 -7.89 19.83 2.08
C PRO A 153 -6.59 19.04 2.22
N VAL A 154 -5.62 19.39 1.38
CA VAL A 154 -4.27 18.84 1.44
C VAL A 154 -3.34 19.81 2.19
N PRO A 155 -2.31 19.31 2.89
CA PRO A 155 -1.32 20.18 3.53
C PRO A 155 -0.53 20.98 2.49
N ASP A 156 0.07 22.09 2.93
CA ASP A 156 1.03 22.83 2.12
C ASP A 156 2.26 21.96 1.77
N ARG A 157 3.05 22.40 0.79
CA ARG A 157 4.21 21.65 0.30
C ARG A 157 5.23 21.30 1.39
N ALA A 158 5.53 22.22 2.31
CA ALA A 158 6.53 21.97 3.35
C ALA A 158 6.02 20.93 4.35
N THR A 159 4.77 21.05 4.76
CA THR A 159 4.10 20.08 5.64
C THR A 159 3.99 18.71 4.96
N ALA A 160 3.62 18.66 3.67
CA ALA A 160 3.52 17.43 2.90
C ALA A 160 4.87 16.69 2.80
N LEU A 161 5.95 17.42 2.51
CA LEU A 161 7.32 16.87 2.48
C LEU A 161 7.71 16.32 3.86
N ASN A 162 7.41 17.04 4.94
CA ASN A 162 7.71 16.59 6.29
C ASN A 162 6.96 15.30 6.65
N VAL A 163 5.67 15.21 6.32
CA VAL A 163 4.86 14.00 6.55
C VAL A 163 5.42 12.81 5.78
N LEU A 164 5.70 12.98 4.49
CA LEU A 164 6.25 11.92 3.65
C LEU A 164 7.60 11.42 4.16
N ASN A 165 8.54 12.34 4.42
CA ASN A 165 9.88 11.97 4.87
C ASN A 165 9.89 11.39 6.28
N SER A 166 9.03 11.89 7.18
CA SER A 166 8.89 11.34 8.54
C SER A 166 8.31 9.92 8.52
N ALA A 167 7.37 9.63 7.62
CA ALA A 167 6.83 8.28 7.45
C ALA A 167 7.90 7.28 6.99
N VAL A 168 8.81 7.69 6.10
CA VAL A 168 9.97 6.87 5.71
C VAL A 168 10.92 6.69 6.89
N ALA A 169 11.30 7.77 7.56
CA ALA A 169 12.26 7.74 8.67
C ALA A 169 11.75 6.95 9.89
N GLY A 170 10.44 6.97 10.14
CA GLY A 170 9.79 6.28 11.25
C GLY A 170 9.64 4.77 11.05
N ALA A 171 10.00 4.24 9.88
CA ALA A 171 9.90 2.81 9.57
C ALA A 171 11.26 2.23 9.12
N PRO A 172 12.33 2.33 9.93
CA PRO A 172 13.63 1.77 9.55
C PRO A 172 13.55 0.25 9.42
N HIS A 173 13.54 -0.23 8.17
CA HIS A 173 13.66 -1.64 7.83
C HIS A 173 14.50 -1.80 6.57
N TRP A 174 15.24 -2.89 6.47
CA TRP A 174 16.16 -3.13 5.35
C TRP A 174 16.13 -4.59 4.89
N PRO A 175 16.41 -4.86 3.60
CA PRO A 175 16.60 -6.21 3.11
C PRO A 175 17.73 -6.90 3.87
N ALA A 176 17.55 -8.16 4.21
CA ALA A 176 18.56 -8.94 4.91
C ALA A 176 18.60 -10.37 4.37
N LEU A 177 19.80 -10.93 4.30
CA LEU A 177 19.96 -12.36 4.05
C LEU A 177 19.63 -13.12 5.34
N VAL A 178 18.59 -13.94 5.32
CA VAL A 178 18.21 -14.80 6.43
C VAL A 178 18.64 -16.21 6.10
N TRP A 179 19.39 -16.84 7.02
CA TRP A 179 19.85 -18.21 6.84
C TRP A 179 19.56 -19.01 8.11
N ARG A 180 18.49 -19.82 8.07
CA ARG A 180 18.10 -20.65 9.22
C ARG A 180 18.85 -21.99 9.17
N PRO A 181 19.11 -22.64 10.32
CA PRO A 181 19.70 -23.98 10.35
C PRO A 181 18.89 -24.95 9.48
N ARG A 182 19.58 -25.72 8.64
CA ARG A 182 18.98 -26.72 7.73
C ARG A 182 18.01 -26.11 6.68
N SER A 183 18.24 -24.87 6.26
CA SER A 183 17.49 -24.21 5.17
C SER A 183 18.43 -23.57 4.15
N GLU A 184 17.91 -23.30 2.96
CA GLU A 184 18.57 -22.43 1.97
C GLU A 184 18.51 -20.96 2.41
N PRO A 185 19.49 -20.12 2.02
CA PRO A 185 19.44 -18.70 2.31
C PRO A 185 18.28 -18.02 1.57
N GLU A 186 17.52 -17.19 2.29
CA GLU A 186 16.37 -16.47 1.74
C GLU A 186 16.51 -14.95 1.92
N LEU A 187 15.83 -14.19 1.05
CA LEU A 187 15.66 -12.76 1.23
C LEU A 187 14.61 -12.52 2.32
N GLY A 188 15.03 -11.94 3.45
CA GLY A 188 14.16 -11.46 4.51
C GLY A 188 14.28 -9.95 4.73
N VAL A 189 13.71 -9.49 5.84
CA VAL A 189 13.79 -8.09 6.28
C VAL A 189 14.19 -8.05 7.74
N GLN A 190 15.00 -7.05 8.07
CA GLN A 190 15.37 -6.71 9.45
C GLN A 190 14.84 -5.32 9.80
N GLY A 191 14.50 -5.14 11.07
CA GLY A 191 13.91 -3.93 11.64
C GLY A 191 13.12 -4.29 12.88
N ASP A 192 12.92 -3.33 13.79
CA ASP A 192 11.99 -3.48 14.90
C ASP A 192 11.00 -2.32 14.87
N VAL A 193 9.97 -2.51 14.04
CA VAL A 193 8.92 -1.51 13.81
C VAL A 193 7.55 -2.18 13.88
N PRO A 194 6.54 -1.52 14.49
CA PRO A 194 5.17 -2.03 14.48
C PRO A 194 4.67 -2.26 13.04
N GLY A 195 3.91 -3.33 12.81
CA GLY A 195 3.49 -3.73 11.46
C GLY A 195 2.76 -2.63 10.67
N GLY A 196 1.85 -1.89 11.31
CA GLY A 196 1.16 -0.76 10.68
C GLY A 196 2.11 0.36 10.25
N VAL A 197 3.13 0.65 11.08
CA VAL A 197 4.17 1.65 10.77
C VAL A 197 5.04 1.17 9.60
N ALA A 198 5.39 -0.12 9.58
CA ALA A 198 6.13 -0.72 8.46
C ALA A 198 5.37 -0.57 7.13
N ALA A 199 4.06 -0.84 7.11
CA ALA A 199 3.22 -0.71 5.93
C ALA A 199 3.18 0.73 5.40
N VAL A 200 2.95 1.70 6.29
CA VAL A 200 2.95 3.14 5.94
C VAL A 200 4.31 3.55 5.40
N GLY A 201 5.40 3.15 6.05
CA GLY A 201 6.76 3.46 5.64
C GLY A 201 7.14 2.91 4.26
N GLN A 202 6.69 1.69 3.94
CA GLN A 202 6.91 1.11 2.62
C GLN A 202 6.19 1.88 1.50
N ILE A 203 4.93 2.28 1.72
CA ILE A 203 4.19 3.10 0.76
C ILE A 203 4.84 4.49 0.64
N ALA A 204 5.25 5.09 1.77
CA ALA A 204 5.96 6.36 1.79
C ALA A 204 7.29 6.30 1.01
N ARG A 205 8.05 5.22 1.16
CA ARG A 205 9.28 5.00 0.40
C ARG A 205 9.00 4.93 -1.11
N GLN A 206 8.00 4.17 -1.53
CA GLN A 206 7.58 4.14 -2.94
C GLN A 206 7.13 5.51 -3.44
N ALA A 207 6.49 6.32 -2.59
CA ALA A 207 6.10 7.68 -2.94
C ALA A 207 7.33 8.60 -3.14
N VAL A 208 8.36 8.48 -2.29
CA VAL A 208 9.65 9.17 -2.50
C VAL A 208 10.29 8.76 -3.82
N GLU A 209 10.32 7.46 -4.12
CA GLU A 209 10.83 6.93 -5.39
C GLU A 209 10.02 7.45 -6.60
N LEU A 210 8.69 7.51 -6.49
CA LEU A 210 7.81 8.05 -7.52
C LEU A 210 8.07 9.54 -7.78
N PHE A 211 8.07 10.38 -6.74
CA PHE A 211 8.20 11.83 -6.88
C PHE A 211 9.62 12.29 -7.21
N GLY A 212 10.62 11.61 -6.64
CA GLY A 212 12.04 11.90 -6.90
C GLY A 212 12.58 11.26 -8.17
N GLY A 213 11.97 10.15 -8.62
CA GLY A 213 12.46 9.33 -9.70
C GLY A 213 11.98 9.71 -11.10
N ARG A 214 12.19 8.80 -12.04
CA ARG A 214 11.82 8.97 -13.46
C ARG A 214 10.30 9.02 -13.69
N ASP A 215 9.54 8.30 -12.85
CA ASP A 215 8.10 8.13 -13.04
C ASP A 215 7.29 9.38 -12.66
N ARG A 216 7.91 10.37 -11.96
CA ARG A 216 7.30 11.68 -11.71
C ARG A 216 6.77 12.36 -12.97
N ARG A 217 7.46 12.17 -14.12
CA ARG A 217 7.05 12.75 -15.41
C ARG A 217 5.88 12.01 -16.05
N ARG A 218 5.49 10.85 -15.55
CA ARG A 218 4.37 10.03 -16.02
C ARG A 218 3.13 10.20 -15.16
N LEU A 219 3.25 10.77 -13.97
CA LEU A 219 2.10 11.07 -13.10
C LEU A 219 1.20 12.12 -13.75
N ARG A 220 -0.10 11.83 -13.78
CA ARG A 220 -1.12 12.68 -14.39
C ARG A 220 -2.37 12.73 -13.51
N ALA A 221 -2.95 13.92 -13.41
CA ALA A 221 -4.33 14.13 -12.99
C ALA A 221 -5.28 13.68 -14.11
N CYS A 222 -6.31 12.88 -13.79
CA CYS A 222 -7.30 12.46 -14.80
C CYS A 222 -8.14 13.66 -15.27
N PRO A 223 -8.20 14.00 -16.57
CA PRO A 223 -8.92 15.18 -17.05
C PRO A 223 -10.43 14.97 -17.22
N ALA A 224 -10.96 13.79 -16.89
CA ALA A 224 -12.39 13.53 -17.05
C ALA A 224 -13.23 14.36 -16.06
N PRO A 225 -14.35 14.97 -16.50
CA PRO A 225 -15.23 15.73 -15.62
C PRO A 225 -15.70 14.92 -14.41
N GLY A 226 -15.57 15.51 -13.23
CA GLY A 226 -15.93 14.87 -11.95
C GLY A 226 -15.05 13.68 -11.57
N CYS A 227 -13.91 13.47 -12.22
CA CYS A 227 -12.89 12.53 -11.74
C CYS A 227 -11.86 13.31 -10.93
N SER A 228 -11.33 12.70 -9.86
CA SER A 228 -10.31 13.29 -8.98
C SER A 228 -9.11 12.35 -8.74
N ASN A 229 -9.01 11.30 -9.57
CA ASN A 229 -7.94 10.32 -9.51
C ASN A 229 -6.67 10.83 -10.18
N TYR A 230 -5.56 10.27 -9.71
CA TYR A 230 -4.27 10.27 -10.38
C TYR A 230 -4.00 8.93 -11.06
N PHE A 231 -3.11 8.91 -12.04
CA PHE A 231 -2.65 7.69 -12.71
C PHE A 231 -1.24 7.88 -13.26
N LEU A 232 -0.54 6.78 -13.54
CA LEU A 232 0.70 6.79 -14.31
C LEU A 232 0.43 6.51 -15.79
N ASP A 233 0.96 7.36 -16.66
CA ASP A 233 0.99 7.09 -18.10
C ASP A 233 2.07 6.05 -18.41
N VAL A 234 1.73 4.78 -18.11
CA VAL A 234 2.59 3.63 -18.32
C VAL A 234 2.35 2.86 -19.61
N GLY A 235 1.46 3.35 -20.47
CA GLY A 235 1.15 2.71 -21.74
C GLY A 235 2.40 2.56 -22.62
N ARG A 236 2.49 1.48 -23.40
CA ARG A 236 3.61 1.17 -24.33
C ARG A 236 3.99 2.33 -25.28
N ARG A 237 3.07 3.29 -25.49
CA ARG A 237 3.26 4.48 -26.33
C ARG A 237 3.26 5.81 -25.55
N GLY A 238 3.07 5.81 -24.23
CA GLY A 238 2.96 7.05 -23.42
C GLY A 238 1.82 7.95 -23.89
N ARG A 239 0.61 7.41 -23.99
CA ARG A 239 -0.58 8.10 -24.53
C ARG A 239 -1.83 7.89 -23.68
N ARG A 240 -1.70 7.39 -22.45
CA ARG A 240 -2.87 7.21 -21.60
C ARG A 240 -3.36 8.59 -21.17
N THR A 241 -4.51 8.98 -21.68
CA THR A 241 -5.13 10.27 -21.37
C THR A 241 -5.98 10.23 -20.11
N TRP A 242 -6.53 9.07 -19.74
CA TRP A 242 -7.48 8.91 -18.64
C TRP A 242 -7.11 7.78 -17.69
N CYS A 243 -7.50 7.89 -16.42
CA CYS A 243 -7.26 6.86 -15.42
C CYS A 243 -8.06 5.57 -15.67
N SER A 244 -9.12 5.59 -16.47
CA SER A 244 -9.89 4.39 -16.81
C SER A 244 -10.60 4.52 -18.17
N PRO A 245 -10.97 3.40 -18.81
CA PRO A 245 -11.82 3.41 -20.00
C PRO A 245 -13.16 4.13 -19.77
N SER A 246 -13.76 3.99 -18.58
CA SER A 246 -15.01 4.66 -18.20
C SER A 246 -14.88 6.18 -18.15
N CYS A 247 -13.74 6.71 -17.70
CA CYS A 247 -13.44 8.14 -17.76
C CYS A 247 -13.34 8.63 -19.22
N GLY A 248 -12.70 7.86 -20.11
CA GLY A 248 -12.65 8.17 -21.53
C GLY A 248 -14.02 8.14 -22.22
N ALA A 249 -14.90 7.20 -21.83
CA ALA A 249 -16.29 7.19 -22.30
C ALA A 249 -17.05 8.44 -21.84
N ARG A 250 -16.91 8.83 -20.57
CA ARG A 250 -17.55 10.02 -19.98
C ARG A 250 -17.20 11.31 -20.73
N VAL A 251 -15.93 11.50 -21.06
CA VAL A 251 -15.47 12.67 -21.84
C VAL A 251 -16.09 12.69 -23.23
N ARG A 252 -16.14 11.54 -23.92
CA ARG A 252 -16.77 11.44 -25.25
C ARG A 252 -18.26 11.74 -25.20
N THR A 253 -18.98 11.25 -24.19
CA THR A 253 -20.40 11.53 -24.00
C THR A 253 -20.66 13.01 -23.70
N ALA A 254 -19.85 13.63 -22.84
CA ALA A 254 -19.99 15.05 -22.51
C ALA A 254 -19.83 15.95 -23.75
N ARG A 255 -18.85 15.65 -24.62
CA ARG A 255 -18.65 16.38 -25.87
C ARG A 255 -19.83 16.30 -26.83
N ARG A 256 -20.55 15.17 -26.88
CA ARG A 256 -21.75 15.02 -27.72
C ARG A 256 -22.95 15.82 -27.22
N ARG A 257 -22.97 16.16 -25.92
CA ARG A 257 -24.08 16.89 -25.27
C ARG A 257 -23.89 18.41 -25.27
N GLN A 258 -22.70 18.91 -25.58
CA GLN A 258 -22.47 20.34 -25.78
C GLN A 258 -22.77 20.65 -27.25
N PRO A 259 -23.85 21.38 -27.58
CA PRO A 259 -24.02 21.93 -28.92
C PRO A 259 -22.84 22.87 -29.21
N GLY A 260 -22.25 22.72 -30.41
CA GLY A 260 -21.14 23.54 -30.88
C GLY A 260 -21.53 24.96 -31.19
#